data_AF-A0A1L7RSK4-F1
#
_entry.id   AF-A0A1L7RSK4-F1
#
_cell.length_a   1.000
_cell.length_b   1.000
_cell.length_c   1.000
_cell.angle_alpha   90.00
_cell.angle_beta   90.00
_cell.angle_gamma   90.00
#
_symmetry.space_group_name_H-M   'P 1'
#
loop_
_entity.id
_entity.type
_entity.pdbx_description
1 polymer ?
#
loop_
_entity_poly.entity_id
_entity_poly.type
_entity_poly.pdbx_seq_one_letter_code
_entity_poly.pdbx_strand_id
1 'polypeptide(L)'
;MESRQSLSFHKLVGGTLTLLDISALGFYALWFVAHDAAVDRSEEHGFDPQQLLANAYWLWAFANATLLFLIVLNVILIVGWRRQRNQNHQAQPPRPDSQPIGR
;
A
#
# COMPACT_ATOMS: atom_id res chain seq x y z
N MET A 1 28.26 -12.56 -3.62
CA MET A 1 27.09 -13.10 -2.88
C MET A 1 26.06 -12.01 -2.52
N GLU A 2 26.44 -10.73 -2.40
CA GLU A 2 25.55 -9.58 -2.08
C GLU A 2 24.34 -9.36 -3.00
N SER A 3 24.46 -9.61 -4.30
CA SER A 3 23.36 -9.35 -5.26
C SER A 3 22.13 -10.23 -5.04
N ARG A 4 22.30 -11.46 -4.54
CA ARG A 4 21.16 -12.35 -4.20
C ARG A 4 20.44 -11.88 -2.94
N GLN A 5 21.18 -11.34 -1.97
CA GLN A 5 20.63 -10.89 -0.70
C GLN A 5 19.77 -9.63 -0.87
N SER A 6 20.23 -8.66 -1.66
CA SER A 6 19.43 -7.46 -1.97
C SER A 6 18.19 -7.80 -2.80
N LEU A 7 18.28 -8.73 -3.77
CA LEU A 7 17.13 -9.16 -4.55
C LEU A 7 16.08 -9.87 -3.69
N SER A 8 16.52 -10.69 -2.72
CA SER A 8 15.65 -11.33 -1.74
C SER A 8 14.92 -10.31 -0.87
N PHE A 9 15.64 -9.29 -0.38
CA PHE A 9 15.06 -8.23 0.44
C PHE A 9 13.95 -7.46 -0.29
N HIS A 10 14.16 -7.03 -1.55
CA HIS A 10 13.12 -6.33 -2.30
C HIS A 10 11.88 -7.19 -2.55
N LYS A 11 12.05 -8.49 -2.79
CA LYS A 11 10.93 -9.43 -2.96
C LYS A 11 10.16 -9.65 -1.66
N LEU A 12 10.88 -9.75 -0.54
CA LEU A 12 10.26 -9.85 0.79
C LEU A 12 9.48 -8.58 1.12
N VAL A 13 10.07 -7.39 0.92
CA VAL A 13 9.40 -6.11 1.17
C VAL A 13 8.14 -5.98 0.30
N GLY A 14 8.24 -6.27 -1.01
CA GLY A 14 7.09 -6.20 -1.91
C GLY A 14 5.99 -7.22 -1.56
N GLY A 15 6.37 -8.45 -1.21
CA GLY A 15 5.43 -9.50 -0.77
C GLY A 15 4.74 -9.14 0.54
N THR A 16 5.48 -8.66 1.53
CA THR A 16 4.92 -8.20 2.81
C THR A 16 3.97 -7.02 2.60
N LEU A 17 4.34 -6.05 1.76
CA LEU A 17 3.45 -4.92 1.46
C LEU A 17 2.16 -5.38 0.79
N THR A 18 2.26 -6.28 -0.19
CA THR A 18 1.08 -6.84 -0.88
C THR A 18 0.13 -7.53 0.10
N LEU A 19 0.67 -8.32 1.03
CA LEU A 19 -0.12 -8.94 2.09
C LEU A 19 -0.77 -7.89 3.00
N LEU A 20 -0.06 -6.81 3.31
CA LEU A 20 -0.55 -5.71 4.12
C LEU A 20 -1.68 -4.95 3.42
N ASP A 21 -1.55 -4.67 2.13
CA ASP A 21 -2.59 -4.06 1.28
C ASP A 21 -3.85 -4.92 1.24
N ILE A 22 -3.71 -6.24 1.00
CA ILE A 22 -4.84 -7.19 1.00
C ILE A 22 -5.51 -7.20 2.38
N SER A 23 -4.72 -7.24 3.45
CA SER A 23 -5.24 -7.28 4.83
C SER A 23 -6.02 -6.01 5.17
N ALA A 24 -5.53 -4.84 4.78
CA ALA A 24 -6.22 -3.58 5.00
C ALA A 24 -7.49 -3.43 4.17
N LEU A 25 -7.46 -3.87 2.91
CA LEU A 25 -8.66 -3.92 2.08
C LEU A 25 -9.72 -4.85 2.69
N GLY A 26 -9.30 -6.02 3.18
CA GLY A 26 -10.17 -6.96 3.90
C GLY A 26 -10.76 -6.36 5.17
N PHE A 27 -9.94 -5.67 5.98
CA PHE A 27 -10.41 -4.96 7.17
C PHE A 27 -11.42 -3.87 6.83
N TYR A 28 -11.15 -3.05 5.80
CA TYR A 28 -12.07 -2.02 5.33
C TYR A 28 -13.39 -2.62 4.84
N ALA A 29 -13.35 -3.71 4.07
CA ALA A 29 -14.55 -4.39 3.60
C ALA A 29 -15.39 -4.96 4.75
N LEU A 30 -14.75 -5.59 5.75
CA LEU A 30 -15.43 -6.07 6.96
C LEU A 30 -16.05 -4.92 7.75
N TRP A 31 -15.32 -3.80 7.90
CA TRP A 31 -15.85 -2.59 8.52
C TRP A 31 -17.07 -2.05 7.77
N PHE A 32 -17.00 -1.98 6.44
CA PHE A 32 -18.09 -1.48 5.59
C PHE A 32 -19.35 -2.34 5.71
N VAL A 33 -19.22 -3.67 5.62
CA VAL A 33 -20.36 -4.60 5.79
C VAL A 33 -20.95 -4.49 7.18
N ALA A 34 -20.11 -4.38 8.21
CA ALA A 34 -20.57 -4.23 9.59
C ALA A 34 -21.36 -2.92 9.77
N HIS A 35 -20.85 -1.81 9.21
CA HIS A 35 -21.50 -0.51 9.24
C HIS A 35 -22.86 -0.54 8.53
N ASP A 36 -22.91 -1.07 7.31
CA ASP A 36 -24.14 -1.19 6.51
C ASP A 36 -25.21 -2.02 7.24
N ALA A 37 -24.81 -3.16 7.81
CA ALA A 37 -25.72 -4.00 8.59
C ALA A 37 -26.17 -3.37 9.92
N ALA A 38 -25.45 -2.40 10.47
CA ALA A 38 -25.90 -1.63 11.63
C ALA A 38 -26.89 -0.53 11.23
N VAL A 39 -26.70 0.09 10.05
CA VAL A 39 -27.66 1.05 9.47
C VAL A 39 -28.99 0.36 9.15
N ASP A 40 -28.94 -0.75 8.41
CA ASP A 40 -30.15 -1.51 8.00
C ASP A 40 -30.99 -1.94 9.21
N ARG A 41 -30.35 -2.47 10.26
CA ARG A 41 -31.04 -2.83 11.52
C ARG A 41 -31.55 -1.61 12.30
N SER A 42 -30.90 -0.46 12.19
CA SER A 42 -31.40 0.78 12.81
C SER A 42 -32.65 1.29 12.13
N GLU A 43 -32.74 1.14 10.80
CA GLU A 43 -33.89 1.55 9.99
C GLU A 43 -35.07 0.59 10.16
N GLU A 44 -34.81 -0.72 10.16
CA GLU A 44 -35.85 -1.74 10.27
C GLU A 44 -36.42 -1.90 11.69
N HIS A 45 -35.57 -1.76 12.73
CA HIS A 45 -35.93 -2.12 14.10
C HIS A 45 -35.86 -0.94 15.09
N GLY A 46 -35.48 0.26 14.64
CA GLY A 46 -35.33 1.44 15.50
C GLY A 46 -34.21 1.34 16.53
N PHE A 47 -33.29 0.39 16.36
CA PHE A 47 -32.13 0.23 17.24
C PHE A 47 -31.12 1.35 16.99
N ASP A 48 -30.53 1.87 18.06
CA ASP A 48 -29.44 2.83 17.94
C ASP A 48 -28.22 2.16 17.25
N PRO A 49 -27.74 2.64 16.09
CA PRO A 49 -26.61 2.06 15.37
C PRO A 49 -25.34 1.91 16.23
N GLN A 50 -25.16 2.80 17.22
CA GLN A 50 -24.01 2.76 18.12
C GLN A 50 -24.05 1.58 19.11
N GLN A 51 -25.23 1.01 19.38
CA GLN A 51 -25.37 -0.21 20.17
C GLN A 51 -25.09 -1.47 19.35
N LEU A 52 -25.40 -1.45 18.05
CA LEU A 52 -25.17 -2.58 17.14
C LEU A 52 -23.70 -2.70 16.73
N LEU A 53 -22.99 -1.57 16.61
CA LEU A 53 -21.54 -1.55 16.42
C LEU A 53 -20.84 -0.82 17.58
N ALA A 54 -20.53 -1.59 18.63
CA ALA A 54 -19.71 -1.08 19.73
C ALA A 54 -18.38 -0.55 19.20
N ASN A 55 -18.04 0.70 19.54
CA ASN A 55 -16.84 1.40 19.07
C ASN A 55 -16.80 1.72 17.56
N ALA A 56 -17.94 1.88 16.90
CA ALA A 56 -18.05 2.26 15.48
C ALA A 56 -17.08 3.39 15.06
N TYR A 57 -16.93 4.41 15.93
CA TYR A 57 -16.03 5.54 15.70
C TYR A 57 -14.56 5.11 15.62
N TRP A 58 -14.10 4.27 16.56
CA TRP A 58 -12.72 3.77 16.57
C TRP A 58 -12.47 2.81 15.41
N LEU A 59 -13.42 1.94 15.12
CA LEU A 59 -13.39 1.03 13.98
C LEU A 59 -13.27 1.78 12.65
N TRP A 60 -14.05 2.86 12.47
CA TRP A 60 -13.93 3.76 11.34
C TRP A 60 -12.56 4.44 11.30
N ALA A 61 -12.10 5.00 12.42
CA ALA A 61 -10.82 5.68 12.49
C ALA A 61 -9.65 4.75 12.14
N PHE A 62 -9.63 3.52 12.67
CA PHE A 62 -8.61 2.54 12.36
C PHE A 62 -8.65 2.10 10.89
N ALA A 63 -9.84 1.94 10.30
CA ALA A 63 -9.97 1.55 8.90
C ALA A 63 -9.37 2.62 7.98
N ASN A 64 -9.74 3.89 8.19
CA ASN A 64 -9.24 5.01 7.41
C ASN A 64 -7.75 5.27 7.66
N ALA A 65 -7.30 5.20 8.92
CA ALA A 65 -5.89 5.39 9.27
C ALA A 65 -5.00 4.33 8.63
N THR A 66 -5.44 3.06 8.63
CA THR A 66 -4.71 1.96 7.99
C THR A 66 -4.61 2.18 6.49
N LEU A 67 -5.71 2.57 5.85
CA LEU A 67 -5.76 2.84 4.40
C LEU A 67 -4.83 4.01 4.02
N LEU A 68 -4.89 5.13 4.75
CA LEU A 68 -4.02 6.27 4.52
C LEU A 68 -2.55 5.94 4.75
N PHE A 69 -2.24 5.19 5.82
CA PHE A 69 -0.87 4.78 6.13
C PHE A 69 -0.27 3.92 5.02
N LEU A 70 -1.06 2.98 4.47
CA LEU A 70 -0.63 2.14 3.35
C LEU A 70 -0.44 2.92 2.05
N ILE A 71 -1.30 3.89 1.76
CA ILE A 71 -1.12 4.78 0.60
C ILE A 71 0.20 5.53 0.72
N VAL A 72 0.48 6.11 1.89
CA VAL A 72 1.73 6.83 2.14
C VAL A 72 2.95 5.90 1.99
N LEU A 73 2.89 4.70 2.57
CA LEU A 73 3.94 3.68 2.43
C LEU A 73 4.20 3.30 0.97
N ASN A 74 3.13 3.05 0.19
CA ASN A 74 3.21 2.74 -1.23
C ASN A 74 3.85 3.89 -2.02
N VAL A 75 3.47 5.14 -1.75
CA VAL A 75 4.06 6.33 -2.39
C VAL A 75 5.55 6.43 -2.08
N ILE A 76 5.96 6.26 -0.82
CA ILE A 76 7.38 6.30 -0.41
C ILE A 76 8.19 5.24 -1.16
N LEU A 77 7.68 4.00 -1.25
CA LEU A 77 8.34 2.92 -1.96
C LEU A 77 8.47 3.17 -3.47
N ILE A 78 7.40 3.68 -4.11
CA ILE A 78 7.42 4.03 -5.54
C ILE A 78 8.42 5.15 -5.80
N VAL A 79 8.44 6.19 -4.96
CA VAL A 79 9.39 7.31 -5.08
C VAL A 79 10.83 6.82 -4.86
N GLY A 80 11.07 5.98 -3.86
CA GLY A 80 12.37 5.36 -3.59
C GLY A 80 12.86 4.53 -4.78
N TRP A 81 12.00 3.67 -5.33
CA TRP A 81 12.31 2.87 -6.51
C TRP A 81 12.59 3.74 -7.75
N ARG A 82 11.78 4.79 -7.97
CA ARG A 82 11.99 5.76 -9.05
C ARG A 82 13.29 6.53 -8.92
N ARG A 83 13.70 6.85 -7.70
CA ARG A 83 14.99 7.52 -7.45
C ARG A 83 16.16 6.59 -7.72
N GLN A 84 16.08 5.35 -7.24
CA GLN A 84 17.13 4.34 -7.45
C GLN A 84 17.32 4.00 -8.93
N ARG A 85 16.22 3.80 -9.69
CA ARG A 85 16.33 3.54 -11.14
C ARG A 85 16.96 4.72 -11.88
N ASN A 86 16.63 5.96 -11.52
CA ASN A 86 17.19 7.15 -12.20
C ASN A 86 18.69 7.27 -11.96
N GLN A 87 19.15 6.95 -10.75
CA GLN A 87 20.59 6.90 -10.42
C GLN A 87 21.31 5.81 -11.22
N ASN A 88 20.70 4.63 -11.38
CA ASN A 88 21.28 3.54 -12.17
C ASN A 88 21.36 3.88 -13.68
N HIS A 89 20.41 4.65 -14.22
CA HIS A 89 20.46 5.09 -15.62
C HIS A 89 21.51 6.18 -15.86
N GLN A 90 21.78 7.04 -14.86
CA GLN A 90 22.82 8.07 -14.95
C GLN A 90 24.24 7.51 -14.73
N ALA A 91 24.37 6.42 -13.97
CA ALA A 91 25.64 5.74 -13.74
C ALA A 91 26.09 4.84 -14.89
N GLN A 92 25.30 4.71 -15.97
CA GLN A 92 25.66 3.92 -17.14
C GLN A 92 26.53 4.79 -18.07
N PRO A 93 27.85 4.52 -18.19
CA PRO A 93 28.73 5.34 -19.02
C PRO A 93 28.28 5.30 -20.49
N PRO A 94 28.54 6.37 -21.26
CA PRO A 94 28.19 6.41 -22.69
C PRO A 94 28.78 5.19 -23.38
N ARG A 95 27.92 4.51 -24.14
CA ARG A 95 28.23 3.27 -24.84
C ARG A 95 29.48 3.51 -25.74
N PRO A 96 30.56 2.72 -25.61
CA PRO A 96 31.87 3.01 -26.23
C PRO A 96 31.88 2.98 -27.77
N ASP A 97 30.77 2.62 -28.38
CA ASP A 97 30.50 2.58 -29.83
C ASP A 97 29.98 3.93 -30.39
N SER A 98 29.84 4.96 -29.57
CA SER A 98 29.38 6.30 -30.00
C SER A 98 30.51 7.23 -30.50
N GLN A 99 31.68 6.70 -30.83
CA GLN A 99 32.66 7.48 -31.62
C GLN A 99 32.10 7.69 -33.03
N PRO A 100 31.94 8.94 -33.50
CA PRO A 100 31.62 9.19 -34.89
C PRO A 100 32.85 8.77 -35.71
N ILE A 101 32.69 7.73 -36.54
CA ILE A 101 33.67 7.39 -37.55
C ILE A 101 33.78 8.58 -38.51
N GLY A 102 34.87 9.34 -38.36
CA GLY A 102 35.54 10.11 -39.39
C GLY A 102 34.74 11.18 -40.13
N ARG A 103 35.17 12.44 -39.97
CA ARG A 103 35.44 13.31 -41.11
C ARG A 103 36.72 14.09 -40.86
#